data_AF-A0A413VXD4-F1
#
_entry.id   AF-A0A413VXD4-F1
#
_cell.length_a   1.000
_cell.length_b   1.000
_cell.length_c   1.000
_cell.angle_alpha   90.00
_cell.angle_beta   90.00
_cell.angle_gamma   90.00
#
_symmetry.space_group_name_H-M   'P 1'
#
loop_
_entity.id
_entity.type
_entity.pdbx_description
1 polymer ?
#
loop_
_entity_poly.entity_id
_entity_poly.type
_entity_poly.pdbx_seq_one_letter_code
_entity_poly.pdbx_strand_id
1 'polypeptide(L)' 'MIRKLLNGDIDRIADIWLKTNLKAHYFISNQYWKSNYELVKEMMSQYEV' A
#
# COMPACT_ATOMS: atom_id res chain seq x y z
N MET A 1 7.89 -16.59 2.25
CA MET A 1 8.50 -16.51 3.58
C MET A 1 7.81 -15.37 4.33
N ILE A 2 7.28 -15.62 5.53
CA ILE A 2 6.65 -14.60 6.38
C ILE A 2 7.73 -14.10 7.35
N ARG A 3 7.91 -12.78 7.46
CA ARG A 3 8.89 -12.13 8.35
C ARG A 3 8.37 -10.77 8.82
N LYS A 4 9.06 -10.16 9.80
CA LYS A 4 8.77 -8.79 10.24
C LYS A 4 8.91 -7.79 9.10
N LEU A 5 8.09 -6.74 9.16
CA LEU A 5 8.17 -5.57 8.30
C LEU A 5 9.47 -4.82 8.58
N LEU A 6 10.16 -4.41 7.52
CA LEU A 6 11.34 -3.55 7.59
C LEU A 6 11.08 -2.27 6.77
N ASN A 7 11.75 -1.17 7.08
CA ASN A 7 11.63 0.07 6.31
C ASN A 7 11.87 -0.11 4.80
N GLY A 8 12.81 -0.98 4.41
CA GLY A 8 13.06 -1.29 3.00
C GLY A 8 11.90 -1.98 2.28
N ASP A 9 10.87 -2.42 2.98
CA ASP A 9 9.70 -3.07 2.41
C ASP A 9 8.55 -2.12 2.11
N ILE A 10 8.53 -0.93 2.71
CA ILE A 10 7.38 -0.02 2.68
C ILE A 10 7.00 0.33 1.25
N ASP A 11 7.97 0.70 0.42
CA ASP A 11 7.73 1.01 -1.00
C ASP A 11 7.11 -0.16 -1.76
N ARG A 12 7.62 -1.37 -1.51
CA ARG A 12 7.14 -2.59 -2.16
C ARG A 12 5.71 -2.94 -1.72
N ILE A 13 5.41 -2.81 -0.43
CA ILE A 13 4.10 -3.13 0.12
C ILE A 13 3.06 -2.08 -0.31
N ALA A 14 3.42 -0.80 -0.34
CA ALA A 14 2.57 0.25 -0.87
C ALA A 14 2.22 -0.01 -2.34
N ASP A 15 3.18 -0.38 -3.19
CA ASP A 15 2.94 -0.72 -4.59
C ASP A 15 2.04 -1.97 -4.75
N ILE A 16 2.26 -3.00 -3.93
CA ILE A 16 1.37 -4.17 -3.88
C ILE A 16 -0.04 -3.74 -3.50
N TRP A 17 -0.20 -2.95 -2.45
CA TRP A 17 -1.49 -2.42 -2.01
C TRP A 17 -2.20 -1.69 -3.14
N LEU A 18 -1.52 -0.78 -3.86
CA LEU A 18 -2.13 -0.03 -4.95
C LEU A 18 -2.55 -0.94 -6.10
N LYS A 19 -1.63 -1.77 -6.61
CA LYS A 19 -1.88 -2.63 -7.77
C LYS A 19 -2.97 -3.66 -7.49
N THR A 20 -2.96 -4.26 -6.31
CA THR A 20 -3.96 -5.26 -5.93
C THR A 20 -5.33 -4.63 -5.72
N ASN A 21 -5.43 -3.45 -5.11
CA ASN A 21 -6.70 -2.76 -4.94
C ASN A 21 -7.28 -2.29 -6.29
N LEU A 22 -6.45 -1.75 -7.19
CA LEU A 22 -6.90 -1.40 -8.54
C LEU A 22 -7.46 -2.61 -9.31
N LYS A 23 -6.89 -3.81 -9.10
CA LYS A 23 -7.33 -5.04 -9.76
C LYS A 23 -8.57 -5.65 -9.11
N ALA A 24 -8.57 -5.79 -7.78
CA ALA A 24 -9.63 -6.47 -7.04
C ALA A 24 -10.89 -5.60 -6.90
N HIS A 25 -10.71 -4.29 -6.78
CA HIS A 25 -11.76 -3.31 -6.55
C HIS A 25 -11.96 -2.40 -7.75
N TYR A 26 -11.97 -2.97 -8.97
CA TYR A 26 -12.14 -2.22 -10.23
C TYR A 26 -13.46 -1.43 -10.31
N PHE A 27 -14.43 -1.78 -9.46
CA PHE A 27 -15.71 -1.09 -9.31
C PHE A 27 -15.61 0.23 -8.52
N ILE A 28 -14.47 0.49 -7.86
CA ILE A 28 -14.15 1.76 -7.19
C ILE A 28 -13.24 2.57 -8.13
N SER A 29 -13.43 3.89 -8.18
CA SER A 29 -12.63 4.77 -9.02
C SER A 29 -11.13 4.61 -8.76
N ASN A 30 -10.35 4.42 -9.83
CA ASN A 30 -8.88 4.39 -9.75
C ASN A 30 -8.30 5.62 -9.06
N GLN A 31 -8.96 6.77 -9.18
CA GLN A 31 -8.51 8.02 -8.56
C GLN A 31 -8.54 7.93 -7.03
N TYR A 32 -9.52 7.23 -6.45
CA TYR A 32 -9.60 7.03 -5.01
C TYR A 32 -8.35 6.33 -4.48
N TRP A 33 -7.92 5.24 -5.12
CA TRP A 33 -6.73 4.51 -4.70
C TRP A 33 -5.45 5.34 -4.87
N LYS A 34 -5.32 6.04 -6.00
CA LYS A 34 -4.17 6.89 -6.29
C LYS A 34 -4.06 8.09 -5.34
N SER A 35 -5.18 8.73 -5.00
CA SER A 35 -5.19 9.88 -4.09
C SER A 35 -4.87 9.51 -2.65
N ASN A 36 -5.10 8.26 -2.25
CA ASN A 36 -4.81 7.77 -0.90
C ASN A 36 -3.45 7.06 -0.80
N TYR A 37 -2.70 6.91 -1.91
CA TYR A 37 -1.47 6.14 -1.95
C TYR A 37 -0.41 6.65 -0.97
N GLU A 38 -0.09 7.95 -1.00
CA GLU A 38 0.93 8.53 -0.12
C GLU A 38 0.51 8.49 1.35
N LEU A 39 -0.77 8.76 1.65
CA LEU A 39 -1.31 8.67 3.00
C LEU A 39 -1.17 7.25 3.59
N VAL A 40 -1.58 6.24 2.81
CA VAL A 40 -1.49 4.85 3.24
C VAL A 40 -0.04 4.40 3.39
N LYS A 41 0.84 4.84 2.48
CA LYS A 41 2.28 4.59 2.58
C LYS A 41 2.88 5.20 3.85
N GLU A 42 2.51 6.43 4.20
CA GLU A 42 2.94 7.08 5.44
C GLU A 42 2.45 6.30 6.67
N MET A 43 1.18 5.87 6.68
CA MET A 43 0.64 5.05 7.75
C MET A 43 1.41 3.74 7.91
N MET A 44 1.81 3.08 6.83
CA MET A 44 2.61 1.85 6.89
C MET A 44 3.96 2.06 7.58
N SER A 45 4.61 3.21 7.36
CA SER A 45 5.88 3.56 8.03
C SER A 45 5.73 3.75 9.54
N GLN A 46 4.54 4.09 10.03
CA GLN A 46 4.26 4.26 11.46
C GLN A 46 4.06 2.92 12.20
N TYR A 47 3.80 1.82 11.49
CA TYR A 47 3.64 0.48 12.06
C TYR A 47 4.96 -0.31 12.15
N GLU A 48 6.10 0.36 11.96
CA GLU A 48 7.39 -0.26 12.26
C GLU A 48 7.48 -0.61 13.76
N VAL A 49 7.88 -1.85 14.08
CA VAL A 49 8.07 -2.37 15.45
C VAL A 49 9.53 -2.73 15.68
#